data_AF-A0A379CEY0-F1
#
_entry.id   AF-A0A379CEY0-F1
#
_cell.length_a   1.000
_cell.length_b   1.000
_cell.length_c   1.000
_cell.angle_alpha   90.00
_cell.angle_beta   90.00
_cell.angle_gamma   90.00
#
_symmetry.space_group_name_H-M   'P 1'
#
loop_
_entity.id
_entity.type
_entity.pdbx_description
1 polymer ?
#
loop_
_entity_poly.entity_id
_entity_poly.type
_entity_poly.pdbx_seq_one_letter_code
_entity_poly.pdbx_strand_id
1 'polypeptide(L)'
;MAKKWTRERIELVRKYLHKGFTDKEIAEIMTDIEGDKSYRYTPSIINTTISTYQLLGGISLKALVKSGRNVKWNDELISEVIDLADKGFTDYVIADMMTKKHEVKFTQKQILGVRSRRRIQKPNKKPAEEKNKKIDNTDYFKRMAEISLKTIKDNRQQTARIRKFNLEEGKLYTIKTDNTSSNNRRGIKVYRELKFLYMTDYVLYFKDKHGITKSFIRDNNSVKVKKMEI
;
A
#
# COMPACT_ATOMS: atom_id res chain seq x y z
N MET A 1 -39.27 -17.62 -10.77
CA MET A 1 -38.59 -17.76 -12.08
C MET A 1 -37.35 -16.88 -12.09
N ALA A 2 -36.15 -17.45 -12.17
CA ALA A 2 -34.94 -16.67 -12.38
C ALA A 2 -35.06 -15.97 -13.74
N LYS A 3 -35.22 -14.63 -13.76
CA LYS A 3 -35.13 -13.86 -15.00
C LYS A 3 -33.77 -14.15 -15.61
N LYS A 4 -33.76 -15.00 -16.64
CA LYS A 4 -32.58 -15.45 -17.37
C LYS A 4 -31.83 -14.20 -17.84
N TRP A 5 -30.52 -14.14 -17.62
CA TRP A 5 -29.68 -13.13 -18.22
C TRP A 5 -29.87 -13.18 -19.74
N THR A 6 -30.50 -12.15 -20.30
CA THR A 6 -30.69 -12.03 -21.75
C THR A 6 -29.43 -11.47 -22.38
N ARG A 7 -29.23 -11.74 -23.67
CA ARG A 7 -28.09 -11.21 -24.42
C ARG A 7 -28.01 -9.68 -24.33
N GLU A 8 -29.13 -9.00 -24.48
CA GLU A 8 -29.24 -7.54 -24.37
C GLU A 8 -28.75 -7.03 -23.00
N ARG A 9 -29.15 -7.70 -21.90
CA ARG A 9 -28.71 -7.33 -20.55
C ARG A 9 -27.22 -7.58 -20.34
N ILE A 10 -26.69 -8.68 -20.89
CA ILE A 10 -25.25 -8.99 -20.84
C ILE A 10 -24.45 -7.94 -21.62
N GLU A 11 -24.91 -7.58 -22.82
CA GLU A 11 -24.31 -6.54 -23.65
C GLU A 11 -24.37 -5.16 -22.97
N LEU A 12 -25.45 -4.88 -22.24
CA LEU A 12 -25.59 -3.66 -21.46
C LEU A 12 -24.59 -3.60 -20.29
N VAL A 13 -24.43 -4.68 -19.53
CA VAL A 13 -23.38 -4.79 -18.49
C VAL A 13 -22.00 -4.57 -19.12
N ARG A 14 -21.72 -5.22 -20.26
CA ARG A 14 -20.45 -5.06 -20.98
C ARG A 14 -20.22 -3.60 -21.40
N LYS A 15 -21.24 -2.93 -21.92
CA LYS A 15 -21.18 -1.51 -22.32
C LYS A 15 -20.78 -0.60 -21.16
N TYR A 16 -21.35 -0.81 -19.97
CA TYR A 16 -21.00 0.00 -18.80
C TYR A 16 -19.61 -0.32 -18.24
N LEU A 17 -19.15 -1.58 -18.33
CA LEU A 17 -17.78 -1.92 -18.00
C LEU A 17 -16.76 -1.26 -18.93
N HIS A 18 -17.04 -1.17 -20.23
CA HIS A 18 -16.20 -0.41 -21.16
C HIS A 18 -16.09 1.08 -20.81
N LYS A 19 -17.12 1.66 -20.19
CA LYS A 19 -17.10 3.04 -19.69
C LYS A 19 -16.41 3.19 -18.32
N GLY A 20 -16.02 2.07 -17.71
CA GLY A 20 -15.34 1.99 -16.41
C GLY A 20 -16.27 2.20 -15.21
N PHE A 21 -17.54 1.81 -15.33
CA PHE A 21 -18.49 1.83 -14.21
C PHE A 21 -18.17 0.69 -13.24
N THR A 22 -18.31 0.96 -11.94
CA THR A 22 -18.20 -0.01 -10.85
C THR A 22 -19.39 -0.96 -10.84
N ASP A 23 -19.24 -2.12 -10.19
CA ASP A 23 -20.31 -3.12 -10.09
C ASP A 23 -21.55 -2.56 -9.37
N LYS A 24 -21.34 -1.59 -8.47
CA LYS A 24 -22.42 -0.88 -7.78
C LYS A 24 -23.20 0.02 -8.72
N GLU A 25 -22.52 0.88 -9.47
CA GLU A 25 -23.19 1.78 -10.42
C GLU A 25 -23.91 0.98 -11.52
N ILE A 26 -23.32 -0.13 -11.99
CA ILE A 26 -23.98 -1.02 -12.95
C ILE A 26 -25.23 -1.64 -12.33
N ALA A 27 -25.17 -2.10 -11.07
CA ALA A 27 -26.32 -2.67 -10.39
C ALA A 27 -27.46 -1.65 -10.21
N GLU A 28 -27.14 -0.40 -9.87
CA GLU A 28 -28.10 0.70 -9.76
C GLU A 28 -28.77 0.96 -11.11
N ILE A 29 -28.00 1.18 -12.17
CA ILE A 29 -28.53 1.41 -13.52
C ILE A 29 -29.40 0.24 -14.01
N MET A 30 -28.93 -1.00 -13.82
CA MET A 30 -29.69 -2.19 -14.23
C MET A 30 -31.00 -2.33 -13.45
N THR A 31 -31.02 -1.90 -12.18
CA THR A 31 -32.23 -1.89 -11.34
C THR A 31 -33.18 -0.79 -11.78
N ASP A 32 -32.69 0.41 -12.06
CA ASP A 32 -33.49 1.53 -12.54
C ASP A 32 -34.16 1.21 -13.89
N ILE A 33 -33.46 0.51 -14.79
CA ILE A 33 -34.00 0.07 -16.09
C ILE A 33 -35.11 -0.98 -15.93
N GLU A 34 -35.07 -1.83 -14.91
CA GLU A 34 -36.16 -2.78 -14.66
C GLU A 34 -37.41 -2.15 -14.05
N GLY A 35 -37.30 -0.94 -13.47
CA GLY A 35 -38.39 -0.23 -12.82
C GLY A 35 -38.96 -0.98 -11.60
N ASP A 36 -40.25 -0.79 -11.30
CA ASP A 36 -40.97 -1.43 -10.18
C ASP A 36 -41.13 -2.96 -10.30
N LYS A 37 -40.47 -3.61 -11.27
CA LYS A 37 -40.45 -5.07 -11.34
C LYS A 37 -39.68 -5.61 -10.13
N SER A 38 -40.22 -6.67 -9.53
CA SER A 38 -39.77 -7.34 -8.29
C SER A 38 -38.29 -7.80 -8.20
N TYR A 39 -37.43 -7.52 -9.17
CA TYR A 39 -36.05 -8.00 -9.21
C TYR A 39 -35.05 -6.83 -9.19
N ARG A 40 -34.34 -6.68 -8.06
CA ARG A 40 -33.23 -5.73 -7.92
C ARG A 40 -31.90 -6.41 -8.22
N TYR A 41 -31.07 -5.76 -9.03
CA TYR A 41 -29.69 -6.17 -9.23
C TYR A 41 -28.84 -5.73 -8.04
N THR A 42 -27.93 -6.60 -7.61
CA THR A 42 -26.93 -6.27 -6.58
C THR A 42 -25.54 -6.29 -7.19
N PRO A 43 -24.55 -5.60 -6.59
CA PRO A 43 -23.16 -5.64 -7.06
C PRO A 43 -22.63 -7.09 -7.15
N SER A 44 -23.04 -7.95 -6.22
CA SER A 44 -22.68 -9.38 -6.20
C SER A 44 -23.22 -10.12 -7.43
N ILE A 45 -24.47 -9.87 -7.80
CA ILE A 45 -25.08 -10.44 -9.01
C ILE A 45 -24.32 -9.95 -10.25
N ILE A 46 -23.99 -8.66 -10.34
CA ILE A 46 -23.20 -8.11 -11.45
C ILE A 46 -21.83 -8.78 -11.55
N ASN A 47 -21.08 -8.86 -10.45
CA ASN A 47 -19.76 -9.49 -10.43
C ASN A 47 -19.82 -10.98 -10.82
N THR A 48 -20.86 -11.70 -10.37
CA THR A 48 -21.10 -13.09 -10.75
C THR A 48 -21.30 -13.21 -12.26
N THR A 49 -22.18 -12.38 -12.84
CA THR A 49 -22.43 -12.35 -14.30
C THR A 49 -21.18 -12.03 -15.10
N ILE A 50 -20.38 -11.06 -14.67
CA ILE A 50 -19.11 -10.72 -15.33
C ILE A 50 -18.18 -11.91 -15.39
N SER A 51 -18.11 -12.68 -14.30
CA SER A 51 -17.26 -13.87 -14.19
C SER A 51 -17.81 -15.02 -15.03
N THR A 52 -19.12 -15.31 -14.91
CA THR A 52 -19.79 -16.39 -15.63
C THR A 52 -19.72 -16.22 -17.15
N TYR A 53 -19.88 -14.99 -17.64
CA TYR A 53 -19.87 -14.70 -19.08
C TYR A 53 -18.53 -14.13 -19.58
N GLN A 54 -17.48 -14.14 -18.75
CA GLN A 54 -16.13 -13.69 -19.11
C GLN A 54 -16.09 -12.29 -19.76
N LEU A 55 -16.87 -11.35 -19.22
CA LEU A 55 -17.13 -10.05 -19.85
C LEU A 55 -15.95 -9.06 -19.82
N LEU A 56 -14.85 -9.43 -19.16
CA LEU A 56 -13.64 -8.60 -19.06
C LEU A 56 -12.80 -8.59 -20.35
N GLY A 57 -13.06 -9.52 -21.27
CA GLY A 57 -12.34 -9.60 -22.55
C GLY A 57 -12.52 -8.35 -23.41
N GLY A 58 -11.39 -7.76 -23.82
CA GLY A 58 -11.35 -6.56 -24.68
C GLY A 58 -11.66 -5.24 -23.97
N ILE A 59 -11.83 -5.24 -22.65
CA ILE A 59 -12.00 -4.01 -21.87
C ILE A 59 -10.63 -3.39 -21.61
N SER A 60 -10.49 -2.09 -21.89
CA SER A 60 -9.23 -1.38 -21.68
C SER A 60 -8.82 -1.40 -20.20
N LEU A 61 -7.51 -1.48 -19.96
CA LEU A 61 -6.99 -1.51 -18.59
C LEU A 61 -7.43 -0.29 -17.78
N LYS A 62 -7.48 0.89 -18.40
CA LYS A 62 -8.03 2.12 -17.80
C LYS A 62 -9.45 1.94 -17.30
N ALA A 63 -10.35 1.39 -18.12
CA ALA A 63 -11.73 1.18 -17.73
C ALA A 63 -11.85 0.16 -16.59
N LEU A 64 -11.05 -0.91 -16.62
CA LEU A 64 -10.99 -1.89 -15.53
C LEU A 64 -10.56 -1.24 -14.21
N VAL A 65 -9.48 -0.46 -14.23
CA VAL A 65 -8.98 0.21 -13.01
C VAL A 65 -9.96 1.26 -12.51
N LYS A 66 -10.58 2.03 -13.42
CA LYS A 66 -11.63 2.99 -13.07
C LYS A 66 -12.83 2.33 -12.39
N SER A 67 -13.19 1.10 -12.80
CA SER A 67 -14.26 0.31 -12.17
C SER A 67 -13.90 -0.23 -10.76
N GLY A 68 -12.73 0.12 -10.22
CA GLY A 68 -12.25 -0.32 -8.91
C GLY A 68 -11.52 -1.67 -8.93
N ARG A 69 -11.25 -2.24 -10.10
CA ARG A 69 -10.55 -3.52 -10.22
C ARG A 69 -9.03 -3.32 -10.17
N ASN A 70 -8.35 -4.25 -9.51
CA ASN A 70 -6.90 -4.27 -9.50
C ASN A 70 -6.34 -4.67 -10.88
N VAL A 71 -5.20 -4.08 -11.24
CA VAL A 71 -4.43 -4.48 -12.43
C VAL A 71 -4.03 -5.94 -12.29
N LYS A 72 -4.51 -6.78 -13.21
CA LYS A 72 -4.04 -8.16 -13.36
C LYS A 72 -2.87 -8.17 -14.34
N TRP A 73 -1.74 -8.74 -13.92
CA TRP A 73 -0.58 -8.95 -14.78
C TRP A 73 -0.83 -10.15 -15.71
N ASN A 74 -1.40 -9.88 -16.88
CA ASN A 74 -1.56 -10.85 -17.96
C ASN A 74 -0.27 -10.96 -18.80
N ASP A 75 -0.22 -11.93 -19.71
CA ASP A 75 0.97 -12.18 -20.52
C ASP A 75 1.32 -10.98 -21.41
N GLU A 76 0.34 -10.22 -21.92
CA GLU A 76 0.59 -9.01 -22.71
C GLU A 76 1.35 -7.93 -21.93
N LEU A 77 0.88 -7.58 -20.72
CA LEU A 77 1.55 -6.59 -19.87
C LEU A 77 2.92 -7.08 -19.39
N ILE A 78 3.07 -8.39 -19.19
CA ILE A 78 4.34 -9.00 -18.79
C ILE A 78 5.34 -8.94 -19.95
N SER A 79 4.93 -9.33 -21.16
CA SER A 79 5.76 -9.27 -22.37
C SER A 79 6.22 -7.84 -22.64
N GLU A 80 5.36 -6.85 -22.46
CA GLU A 80 5.77 -5.45 -22.62
C GLU A 80 6.83 -5.03 -21.60
N VAL A 81 6.72 -5.48 -20.34
CA VAL A 81 7.76 -5.25 -19.32
C VAL A 81 9.06 -5.97 -19.67
N ILE A 82 8.99 -7.18 -20.23
CA ILE A 82 10.16 -7.94 -20.72
C ILE A 82 10.84 -7.15 -21.84
N ASP A 83 10.11 -6.77 -22.88
CA ASP A 83 10.64 -6.05 -24.05
C ASP A 83 11.34 -4.74 -23.64
N LEU A 84 10.75 -3.99 -22.70
CA LEU A 84 11.35 -2.76 -22.21
C LEU A 84 12.56 -3.01 -21.31
N ALA A 85 12.55 -4.09 -20.52
CA ALA A 85 13.69 -4.48 -19.71
C ALA A 85 14.87 -4.96 -20.56
N ASP A 86 14.61 -5.70 -21.63
CA ASP A 86 15.63 -6.20 -22.58
C ASP A 86 16.26 -5.06 -23.38
N LYS A 87 15.49 -3.99 -23.66
CA LYS A 87 16.00 -2.72 -24.18
C LYS A 87 16.88 -1.95 -23.18
N GLY A 88 17.00 -2.42 -21.94
CA GLY A 88 17.86 -1.84 -20.91
C GLY A 88 17.24 -0.70 -20.12
N PHE A 89 15.92 -0.48 -20.20
CA PHE A 89 15.25 0.55 -19.41
C PHE A 89 15.23 0.19 -17.90
N THR A 90 15.26 1.22 -17.06
CA THR A 90 15.14 1.05 -15.61
C THR A 90 13.69 0.86 -15.20
N ASP A 91 13.45 0.22 -14.05
CA ASP A 91 12.08 -0.06 -13.56
C ASP A 91 11.21 1.20 -13.43
N TYR A 92 11.83 2.35 -13.13
CA TYR A 92 11.16 3.64 -13.06
C TYR A 92 10.70 4.11 -14.45
N VAL A 93 11.58 4.03 -15.45
CA VAL A 93 11.29 4.42 -16.83
C VAL A 93 10.23 3.50 -17.43
N ILE A 94 10.33 2.19 -17.18
CA ILE A 94 9.32 1.21 -17.60
C ILE A 94 7.96 1.55 -16.97
N ALA A 95 7.92 1.87 -15.68
CA ALA A 95 6.67 2.27 -15.02
C ALA A 95 6.06 3.54 -15.63
N ASP A 96 6.86 4.55 -15.97
CA ASP A 96 6.38 5.78 -16.63
C ASP A 96 5.86 5.50 -18.05
N MET A 97 6.59 4.70 -18.84
CA MET A 97 6.16 4.29 -20.19
C MET A 97 4.85 3.51 -20.16
N MET A 98 4.75 2.51 -19.27
CA MET A 98 3.53 1.73 -19.07
C MET A 98 2.36 2.62 -18.62
N THR A 99 2.63 3.59 -17.75
CA THR A 99 1.61 4.54 -17.26
C THR A 99 1.08 5.42 -18.38
N LYS A 100 1.97 5.95 -19.22
CA LYS A 100 1.59 6.77 -20.38
C LYS A 100 0.78 5.97 -21.40
N LYS A 101 1.22 4.74 -21.73
CA LYS A 101 0.58 3.92 -22.74
C LYS A 101 -0.80 3.41 -22.33
N HIS A 102 -0.93 2.92 -21.10
CA HIS A 102 -2.16 2.29 -20.61
C HIS A 102 -3.07 3.26 -19.85
N GLU A 103 -2.64 4.51 -19.67
CA GLU A 103 -3.34 5.56 -18.91
C GLU A 103 -3.72 5.11 -17.48
N VAL A 104 -2.87 4.27 -16.87
CA VAL A 104 -3.06 3.65 -15.56
C VAL A 104 -1.77 3.79 -14.78
N LYS A 105 -1.84 4.22 -13.52
CA LYS A 105 -0.65 4.42 -12.69
C LYS A 105 0.04 3.10 -12.37
N PHE A 106 1.23 2.89 -12.93
CA PHE A 106 2.16 1.83 -12.54
C PHE A 106 3.25 2.38 -11.63
N THR A 107 3.71 1.57 -10.69
CA THR A 107 4.80 1.91 -9.78
C THR A 107 6.04 1.08 -10.06
N GLN A 108 7.21 1.65 -9.76
CA GLN A 108 8.49 0.94 -9.84
C GLN A 108 8.46 -0.40 -9.10
N LYS A 109 7.84 -0.45 -7.90
CA LYS A 109 7.73 -1.68 -7.11
C LYS A 109 6.96 -2.78 -7.83
N GLN A 110 5.92 -2.43 -8.59
CA GLN A 110 5.17 -3.40 -9.36
C GLN A 110 6.00 -3.96 -10.51
N ILE A 111 6.73 -3.11 -11.24
CA ILE A 111 7.64 -3.53 -12.32
C ILE A 111 8.75 -4.45 -11.79
N LEU A 112 9.38 -4.06 -10.68
CA LEU A 112 10.38 -4.88 -10.00
C LEU A 112 9.81 -6.27 -9.65
N GLY A 113 8.59 -6.31 -9.10
CA GLY A 113 7.91 -7.56 -8.78
C GLY A 113 7.69 -8.47 -9.99
N VAL A 114 7.31 -7.91 -11.15
CA VAL A 114 7.17 -8.68 -12.40
C VAL A 114 8.52 -9.24 -12.82
N ARG A 115 9.57 -8.42 -12.84
CA ARG A 115 10.91 -8.83 -13.26
C ARG A 115 11.51 -9.90 -12.36
N SER A 116 11.44 -9.73 -11.05
CA SER A 116 11.99 -10.69 -10.09
C SER A 116 11.33 -12.06 -10.21
N ARG A 117 9.99 -12.12 -10.37
CA ARG A 117 9.26 -13.38 -10.52
C ARG A 117 9.57 -14.11 -11.82
N ARG A 118 9.94 -13.36 -12.86
CA ARG A 118 10.27 -13.90 -14.20
C ARG A 118 11.77 -14.03 -14.45
N ARG A 119 12.61 -13.82 -13.43
CA ARG A 119 14.08 -13.92 -13.50
C ARG A 119 14.71 -13.08 -14.62
N ILE A 120 14.11 -11.93 -14.93
CA ILE A 120 14.62 -11.00 -15.94
C ILE A 120 15.83 -10.29 -15.33
N GLN A 121 17.04 -10.72 -15.70
CA GLN A 121 18.27 -10.14 -15.19
C GLN A 121 18.37 -8.66 -15.59
N LYS A 122 18.93 -7.82 -14.73
CA LYS A 122 19.43 -6.53 -15.21
C LYS A 122 20.54 -6.84 -16.21
N PRO A 123 20.56 -6.22 -17.40
CA PRO A 123 21.73 -6.36 -18.26
C PRO A 123 22.95 -5.95 -17.42
N ASN A 124 23.85 -6.90 -17.22
CA ASN A 124 25.18 -6.62 -16.68
C ASN A 124 25.83 -5.70 -17.71
N LYS A 125 25.68 -4.38 -17.55
CA LYS A 125 26.57 -3.44 -18.22
C LYS A 125 27.96 -3.79 -17.70
N LYS A 126 28.76 -4.48 -18.52
CA LYS A 126 30.21 -4.28 -18.46
C LYS A 126 30.40 -2.77 -18.51
N PRO A 127 31.20 -2.16 -17.60
CA PRO A 127 31.49 -0.75 -17.70
C PRO A 127 32.18 -0.54 -19.05
N ALA A 128 31.46 -0.01 -20.02
CA ALA A 128 32.09 0.55 -21.20
C ALA A 128 32.92 1.72 -20.69
N GLU A 129 34.22 1.73 -21.02
CA GLU A 129 35.18 2.77 -20.65
C GLU A 129 34.50 4.14 -20.62
N GLU A 130 34.37 4.69 -19.41
CA GLU A 130 33.84 6.03 -19.21
C GLU A 130 34.79 7.00 -19.91
N LYS A 131 34.43 7.42 -21.12
CA LYS A 131 34.90 8.72 -21.60
C LYS A 131 34.41 9.74 -20.59
N ASN A 132 35.35 10.28 -19.83
CA ASN A 132 35.21 11.36 -18.86
C ASN A 132 34.34 12.52 -19.39
N LYS A 133 33.02 12.37 -19.36
CA LYS A 133 32.11 13.49 -19.27
C LYS A 133 31.93 13.70 -17.77
N LYS A 134 32.56 14.74 -17.22
CA LYS A 134 32.23 15.22 -15.88
C LYS A 134 30.74 15.53 -15.88
N ILE A 135 29.93 14.60 -15.38
CA ILE A 135 28.54 14.86 -15.08
C ILE A 135 28.56 15.81 -13.90
N ASP A 136 28.06 17.02 -14.11
CA ASP A 136 27.94 18.03 -13.06
C ASP A 136 26.86 17.56 -12.05
N ASN A 137 27.30 16.80 -11.05
CA ASN A 137 26.44 16.23 -10.00
C ASN A 137 26.11 17.24 -8.89
N THR A 138 26.45 18.52 -9.07
CA THR A 138 26.28 19.55 -8.04
C THR A 138 24.80 19.72 -7.64
N ASP A 139 23.85 19.54 -8.57
CA ASP A 139 22.41 19.59 -8.28
C ASP A 139 21.93 18.38 -7.46
N TYR A 140 22.47 17.19 -7.73
CA TYR A 140 22.13 15.97 -6.97
C TYR A 140 22.58 16.06 -5.51
N PHE A 141 23.82 16.47 -5.26
CA PHE A 141 24.34 16.60 -3.90
C PHE A 141 23.63 17.70 -3.10
N LYS A 142 23.27 18.82 -3.75
CA LYS A 142 22.44 19.88 -3.13
C LYS A 142 21.06 19.36 -2.74
N ARG A 143 20.36 18.65 -3.64
CA ARG A 143 19.04 18.05 -3.33
C ARG A 143 19.10 17.02 -2.20
N MET A 144 20.14 16.17 -2.17
CA MET A 144 20.30 15.18 -1.10
C MET A 144 20.60 15.82 0.25
N ALA A 145 21.36 16.92 0.27
CA ALA A 145 21.60 17.71 1.48
C ALA A 145 20.31 18.38 1.98
N GLU A 146 19.50 18.96 1.09
CA GLU A 146 18.20 19.56 1.42
C GLU A 146 17.20 18.53 1.97
N ILE A 147 17.11 17.34 1.37
CA ILE A 147 16.26 16.25 1.86
C ILE A 147 16.72 15.83 3.25
N SER A 148 18.03 15.66 3.46
CA SER A 148 18.58 15.25 4.76
C SER A 148 18.29 16.28 5.85
N LEU A 149 18.45 17.58 5.56
CA LEU A 149 18.12 18.66 6.49
C LEU A 149 16.63 18.70 6.81
N LYS A 150 15.76 18.47 5.82
CA LYS A 150 14.31 18.38 6.01
C LYS A 150 13.95 17.21 6.91
N THR A 151 14.50 16.02 6.66
CA THR A 151 14.28 14.84 7.51
C THR A 151 14.78 15.06 8.94
N ILE A 152 15.94 15.68 9.13
CA ILE A 152 16.45 16.02 10.48
C ILE A 152 15.50 17.00 11.19
N LYS A 153 14.99 18.01 10.49
CA LYS A 153 14.04 18.99 11.05
C LYS A 153 12.70 18.34 11.41
N ASP A 154 12.17 17.48 10.55
CA ASP A 154 10.93 16.75 10.79
C ASP A 154 11.08 15.78 11.97
N ASN A 155 12.19 15.06 12.06
CA ASN A 155 12.51 14.21 13.20
C ASN A 155 12.64 15.02 14.50
N ARG A 156 13.28 16.20 14.47
CA ARG A 156 13.36 17.09 15.65
C ARG A 156 12.01 17.64 16.07
N GLN A 157 11.13 17.98 15.13
CA GLN A 157 9.76 18.40 15.46
C GLN A 157 8.94 17.23 16.01
N GLN A 158 9.15 16.02 15.50
CA GLN A 158 8.49 14.82 16.01
C GLN A 158 8.98 14.48 17.42
N THR A 159 10.28 14.49 17.69
CA THR A 159 10.84 14.24 19.02
C THR A 159 10.52 15.34 20.04
N ALA A 160 10.39 16.60 19.62
CA ALA A 160 9.91 17.69 20.47
C ALA A 160 8.46 17.49 20.95
N ARG A 161 7.64 16.75 20.19
CA ARG A 161 6.25 16.40 20.56
C ARG A 161 6.16 15.15 21.44
N ILE A 162 7.24 14.39 21.62
CA ILE A 162 7.25 13.17 22.43
C ILE A 162 7.32 13.55 23.92
N ARG A 163 6.40 13.00 24.73
CA ARG A 163 6.37 13.22 26.18
C ARG A 163 7.69 12.81 26.80
N LYS A 164 8.26 13.68 27.64
CA LYS A 164 9.40 13.37 28.49
C LYS A 164 8.91 12.49 29.62
N PHE A 165 9.30 11.22 29.62
CA PHE A 165 9.11 10.36 30.78
C PHE A 165 10.31 10.54 31.69
N ASN A 166 10.10 11.00 32.92
CA ASN A 166 11.14 11.03 33.94
C ASN A 166 11.17 9.68 34.65
N LEU A 167 11.70 8.66 33.96
CA LEU A 167 11.88 7.32 34.52
C LEU A 167 13.28 7.18 35.10
N GLU A 168 13.36 6.53 36.25
CA GLU A 168 14.60 6.28 36.96
C GLU A 168 14.99 4.82 36.72
N GLU A 169 16.22 4.61 36.26
CA GLU A 169 16.75 3.27 36.02
C GLU A 169 16.63 2.42 37.29
N GLY A 170 16.19 1.17 37.11
CA GLY A 170 16.05 0.21 38.17
C GLY A 170 14.77 0.31 39.02
N LYS A 171 13.93 1.33 38.83
CA LYS A 171 12.62 1.43 39.52
C LYS A 171 11.53 0.62 38.81
N LEU A 172 10.52 0.21 39.58
CA LEU A 172 9.38 -0.57 39.09
C LEU A 172 8.23 0.35 38.64
N TYR A 173 7.68 0.01 37.47
CA TYR A 173 6.60 0.75 36.84
C TYR A 173 5.49 -0.19 36.37
N THR A 174 4.27 0.34 36.38
CA THR A 174 3.14 -0.28 35.68
C THR A 174 2.91 0.45 34.36
N ILE A 175 2.86 -0.30 33.27
CA ILE A 175 2.63 0.22 31.92
C ILE A 175 1.29 -0.26 31.41
N LYS A 176 0.46 0.68 30.98
CA LYS A 176 -0.81 0.40 30.31
C LYS A 176 -0.68 0.78 28.84
N THR A 177 -1.06 -0.13 27.94
CA THR A 177 -1.07 0.13 26.49
C THR A 177 -2.49 0.08 25.95
N ASP A 178 -2.95 1.20 25.38
CA ASP A 178 -4.22 1.33 24.68
C ASP A 178 -3.98 1.02 23.20
N ASN A 179 -4.53 -0.09 22.71
CA ASN A 179 -4.26 -0.59 21.36
C ASN A 179 -5.19 0.09 20.34
N THR A 180 -4.96 1.36 20.01
CA THR A 180 -5.73 2.10 18.98
C THR A 180 -5.28 1.75 17.56
N SER A 181 -5.12 0.45 17.25
CA SER A 181 -5.02 0.00 15.85
C SER A 181 -6.45 -0.16 15.32
N SER A 182 -6.73 0.47 14.18
CA SER A 182 -8.08 0.65 13.59
C SER A 182 -8.86 -0.64 13.29
N ASN A 183 -8.28 -1.83 13.52
CA ASN A 183 -8.89 -3.11 13.17
C ASN A 183 -8.97 -4.14 14.31
N ASN A 184 -8.76 -3.78 15.58
CA ASN A 184 -8.89 -4.76 16.67
C ASN A 184 -9.54 -4.20 17.95
N ARG A 185 -10.77 -4.65 18.24
CA ARG A 185 -11.44 -4.53 19.55
C ARG A 185 -10.80 -5.45 20.61
N ARG A 186 -9.51 -5.27 20.91
CA ARG A 186 -8.84 -6.01 22.01
C ARG A 186 -8.28 -5.01 23.01
N GLY A 187 -8.87 -5.04 24.21
CA GLY A 187 -8.80 -4.03 25.26
C GLY A 187 -7.42 -3.72 25.84
N ILE A 188 -7.44 -2.80 26.81
CA ILE A 188 -6.28 -2.24 27.53
C ILE A 188 -5.43 -3.37 28.09
N LYS A 189 -4.16 -3.48 27.66
CA LYS A 189 -3.19 -4.41 28.27
C LYS A 189 -2.45 -3.70 29.38
N VAL A 190 -2.36 -4.34 30.54
CA VAL A 190 -1.66 -3.83 31.72
C VAL A 190 -0.48 -4.73 32.05
N TYR A 191 0.72 -4.16 32.08
CA TYR A 191 1.95 -4.81 32.48
C TYR A 191 2.39 -4.24 33.83
N ARG A 192 2.43 -5.07 34.87
CA ARG A 192 2.84 -4.67 36.22
C ARG A 192 4.29 -5.07 36.48
N GLU A 193 4.90 -4.45 37.50
CA GLU A 193 6.21 -4.84 38.03
C GLU A 193 7.33 -4.86 36.97
N LEU A 194 7.34 -3.85 36.10
CA LEU A 194 8.36 -3.70 35.07
C LEU A 194 9.51 -2.82 35.57
N LYS A 195 10.71 -3.38 35.68
CA LYS A 195 11.93 -2.65 36.05
C LYS A 195 12.44 -1.84 34.86
N PHE A 196 12.48 -0.52 34.98
CA PHE A 196 12.99 0.33 33.89
C PHE A 196 14.49 0.12 33.69
N LEU A 197 14.92 0.03 32.44
CA LEU A 197 16.32 -0.08 32.05
C LEU A 197 16.80 1.27 31.51
N TYR A 198 16.38 1.59 30.29
CA TYR A 198 16.76 2.83 29.60
C TYR A 198 15.70 3.18 28.55
N MET A 199 15.80 4.39 27.98
CA MET A 199 14.94 4.83 26.89
C MET A 199 15.76 5.36 25.72
N THR A 200 15.20 5.23 24.53
CA THR A 200 15.63 5.96 23.34
C THR A 200 14.64 7.09 23.04
N ASP A 201 14.85 7.79 21.93
CA ASP A 201 13.93 8.82 21.45
C ASP A 201 12.51 8.28 21.21
N TYR A 202 12.37 6.99 20.88
CA TYR A 202 11.09 6.40 20.45
C TYR A 202 10.64 5.17 21.23
N VAL A 203 11.51 4.57 22.06
CA VAL A 203 11.21 3.29 22.72
C VAL A 203 11.66 3.32 24.19
N LEU A 204 10.80 2.81 25.07
CA LEU A 204 11.10 2.57 26.47
C LEU A 204 11.41 1.07 26.68
N TYR A 205 12.48 0.76 27.40
CA TYR A 205 12.88 -0.62 27.69
C TYR A 205 12.74 -0.96 29.16
N PHE A 206 12.13 -2.11 29.44
CA PHE A 206 11.91 -2.62 30.79
C PHE A 206 12.26 -4.10 30.88
N LYS A 207 12.50 -4.58 32.10
CA LYS A 207 12.69 -6.00 32.41
C LYS A 207 11.53 -6.47 33.29
N ASP A 208 10.91 -7.60 32.96
CA ASP A 208 9.87 -8.19 33.81
C ASP A 208 10.45 -9.07 34.93
N LYS A 209 9.58 -9.59 35.80
CA LYS A 209 9.95 -10.47 36.91
C LYS A 209 10.66 -11.76 36.50
N HIS A 210 10.52 -12.17 35.24
CA HIS A 210 11.19 -13.36 34.68
C HIS A 210 12.51 -13.01 33.97
N GLY A 211 12.92 -11.75 34.03
CA GLY A 211 14.14 -11.27 33.39
C GLY A 211 13.99 -10.98 31.89
N ILE A 212 12.78 -11.04 31.33
CA ILE A 212 12.53 -10.84 29.90
C ILE A 212 12.42 -9.34 29.61
N THR A 213 13.16 -8.88 28.61
CA THR A 213 13.10 -7.48 28.15
C THR A 213 11.82 -7.22 27.37
N LYS A 214 11.05 -6.22 27.81
CA LYS A 214 9.85 -5.70 27.12
C LYS A 214 10.09 -4.28 26.67
N SER A 215 9.69 -3.98 25.44
CA SER A 215 9.82 -2.68 24.82
C SER A 215 8.44 -2.07 24.54
N PHE A 216 8.34 -0.75 24.71
CA PHE A 216 7.10 0.01 24.51
C PHE A 216 7.39 1.26 23.68
N ILE A 217 6.53 1.56 22.72
CA ILE A 217 6.66 2.78 21.91
C ILE A 217 6.39 3.99 22.80
N ARG A 218 7.25 4.99 22.71
CA ARG A 218 7.17 6.26 23.42
C ARG A 218 6.18 7.20 22.70
N ASP A 219 4.93 6.77 22.59
CA ASP A 219 3.85 7.53 21.97
C ASP A 219 2.85 8.02 23.03
N ASN A 220 2.40 9.27 22.87
CA ASN A 220 1.62 10.04 23.84
C ASN A 220 0.18 9.52 24.02
N ASN A 221 -0.37 8.82 23.02
CA ASN A 221 -1.77 8.41 23.03
C ASN A 221 -1.98 6.98 23.52
N SER A 222 -0.97 6.12 23.37
CA SER A 222 -1.13 4.68 23.53
C SER A 222 -0.43 4.10 24.76
N VAL A 223 0.54 4.79 25.38
CA VAL A 223 1.31 4.24 26.52
C VAL A 223 1.23 5.15 27.75
N LYS A 224 0.69 4.61 28.85
CA LYS A 224 0.63 5.27 30.16
C LYS A 224 1.54 4.53 31.15
N VAL A 225 2.53 5.24 31.70
CA VAL A 225 3.49 4.70 32.69
C VAL A 225 3.18 5.30 34.05
N LYS A 226 2.97 4.47 35.07
CA LYS A 226 2.80 4.90 36.46
C LYS A 226 3.88 4.26 37.33
N LYS A 227 4.62 5.09 38.08
CA LYS A 227 5.58 4.62 39.09
C LYS A 227 4.82 3.84 40.17
N MET A 228 5.36 2.71 40.58
CA MET A 228 4.82 2.01 41.73
C MET A 228 5.39 2.67 42.98
N GLU A 229 4.51 3.25 43.79
CA GLU A 229 4.81 3.59 45.17
C GLU A 229 4.70 2.27 45.94
N ILE A 230 5.75 1.94 46.69
CA ILE A 230 5.79 0.81 47.63
C ILE A 230 5.36 1.38 48.98
#